data_AF-A0A7C1EM68-F1
#
_entry.id   AF-A0A7C1EM68-F1
#
_cell.length_a   1.000
_cell.length_b   1.000
_cell.length_c   1.000
_cell.angle_alpha   90.00
_cell.angle_beta   90.00
_cell.angle_gamma   90.00
#
_symmetry.space_group_name_H-M   'P 1'
#
loop_
_entity.id
_entity.type
_entity.pdbx_description
1 polymer ?
#
loop_
_entity_poly.entity_id
_entity_poly.type
_entity_poly.pdbx_seq_one_letter_code
_entity_poly.pdbx_strand_id
1 'polypeptide(L)'
;MIIPEVFRRNFLIWILLALIIIFIILGSGHIFIEAGKADNEKRAELLQKAELFVRGIKTDETAMLKGKPEDAGTDIYKRIKSQFVNVMAAYPRVKFIYIMGENQDGEIVFFVDSAAEGSADASPPGQIYSEASTALKNVLISGSGIVEGPYSDRWGTFVSALVPF
;
A
#
# COMPACT_ATOMS: atom_id res chain seq x y z
N MET A 1 -52.41 39.63 -17.87
CA MET A 1 -52.33 39.19 -16.47
C MET A 1 -50.85 39.23 -16.07
N ILE A 2 -50.42 40.26 -15.35
CA ILE A 2 -49.02 40.47 -14.97
C ILE A 2 -48.75 39.63 -13.72
N ILE A 3 -47.85 38.66 -13.80
CA ILE A 3 -47.42 37.87 -12.63
C ILE A 3 -46.78 38.86 -11.63
N PRO A 4 -47.21 38.87 -10.35
CA PRO A 4 -46.64 39.77 -9.35
C PRO A 4 -45.13 39.60 -9.28
N GLU A 5 -44.39 40.71 -9.29
CA GLU A 5 -42.92 40.74 -9.35
C GLU A 5 -42.26 39.92 -8.22
N VAL A 6 -42.91 39.86 -7.06
CA VAL A 6 -42.52 39.04 -5.90
C VAL A 6 -42.52 37.54 -6.22
N PHE A 7 -43.50 37.05 -6.98
CA PHE A 7 -43.60 35.64 -7.38
C PHE A 7 -42.50 35.28 -8.38
N ARG A 8 -42.21 36.17 -9.35
CA ARG A 8 -41.11 36.00 -10.31
C ARG A 8 -39.74 35.99 -9.62
N ARG A 9 -39.52 36.88 -8.63
CA ARG A 9 -38.28 36.93 -7.84
C ARG A 9 -38.04 35.64 -7.06
N ASN A 10 -39.07 35.12 -6.39
CA ASN A 10 -38.94 33.86 -5.63
C ASN A 10 -38.69 32.66 -6.56
N PHE A 11 -39.34 32.61 -7.72
CA PHE A 11 -39.12 31.57 -8.73
C PHE A 11 -37.69 31.56 -9.27
N LEU A 12 -37.12 32.74 -9.58
CA LEU A 12 -35.73 32.86 -10.03
C LEU A 12 -34.72 32.42 -8.95
N ILE A 13 -34.99 32.74 -7.67
CA ILE A 13 -34.15 32.28 -6.56
C ILE A 13 -34.13 30.75 -6.50
N TRP A 14 -35.28 30.09 -6.62
CA TRP A 14 -35.33 28.62 -6.63
C TRP A 14 -34.60 28.00 -7.83
N ILE A 15 -34.69 28.60 -9.02
CA ILE A 15 -33.92 28.16 -10.18
C ILE A 15 -32.42 28.29 -9.92
N LEU A 16 -31.97 29.43 -9.39
CA LEU A 16 -30.56 29.64 -9.07
C LEU A 16 -30.05 28.64 -8.03
N LEU A 17 -30.84 28.38 -6.97
CA LEU A 17 -30.51 27.37 -5.97
C LEU A 17 -30.43 25.97 -6.59
N ALA A 18 -31.36 25.60 -7.46
CA ALA A 18 -31.32 24.32 -8.17
C ALA A 18 -30.07 24.19 -9.06
N LEU A 19 -29.71 25.25 -9.80
CA LEU A 19 -28.50 25.26 -10.63
C LEU A 19 -27.22 25.14 -9.80
N ILE A 20 -27.14 25.80 -8.63
CA ILE A 20 -26.01 25.68 -7.71
C ILE A 20 -25.90 24.24 -7.20
N ILE A 21 -27.02 23.62 -6.79
CA ILE A 21 -27.04 22.23 -6.33
C ILE A 21 -26.59 21.28 -7.44
N ILE A 22 -27.09 21.45 -8.66
CA ILE A 22 -26.69 20.65 -9.82
C ILE A 22 -25.19 20.80 -10.07
N PHE A 23 -24.66 22.02 -10.04
CA PHE A 23 -23.23 22.28 -10.22
C PHE A 23 -22.38 21.57 -9.15
N ILE A 24 -22.80 21.62 -7.88
CA ILE A 24 -22.12 20.91 -6.79
C ILE A 24 -22.14 19.40 -7.01
N ILE A 25 -23.28 18.83 -7.40
CA ILE A 25 -23.40 17.39 -7.65
C ILE A 25 -22.50 16.95 -8.80
N LEU A 26 -22.53 17.67 -9.93
CA LEU A 26 -21.70 17.36 -11.10
C LEU A 26 -20.21 17.53 -10.77
N GLY A 27 -19.83 18.60 -10.08
CA GLY A 27 -18.46 18.83 -9.64
C GLY A 27 -17.95 17.73 -8.70
N SER A 28 -18.77 17.33 -7.73
CA SER A 28 -18.43 16.27 -6.77
C SER A 28 -18.30 14.92 -7.47
N GLY A 29 -19.20 14.61 -8.41
CA GLY A 29 -19.13 13.41 -9.23
C GLY A 29 -17.86 13.36 -10.07
N HIS A 30 -17.47 14.47 -10.70
CA HIS A 30 -16.23 14.55 -11.47
C HIS A 30 -14.99 14.35 -10.58
N ILE A 31 -14.94 14.98 -9.40
CA ILE A 31 -13.85 14.81 -8.43
C ILE A 31 -13.73 13.34 -8.01
N PHE A 32 -14.85 12.67 -7.73
CA PHE A 32 -14.84 11.27 -7.32
C PHE A 32 -14.30 10.34 -8.41
N ILE A 33 -14.69 10.57 -9.67
CA ILE A 33 -14.19 9.81 -10.81
C ILE A 33 -12.68 10.00 -11.00
N GLU A 34 -12.21 11.25 -10.98
CA GLU A 34 -10.78 11.55 -11.15
C GLU A 34 -9.95 11.03 -9.97
N ALA A 35 -10.46 11.11 -8.74
CA ALA A 35 -9.80 10.54 -7.57
C ALA A 35 -9.65 9.00 -7.71
N GLY A 36 -10.69 8.31 -8.19
CA GLY A 36 -10.62 6.87 -8.44
C GLY A 36 -9.63 6.49 -9.55
N LYS A 37 -9.54 7.26 -10.63
CA LYS A 37 -8.52 7.07 -11.67
C LYS A 37 -7.11 7.27 -11.13
N ALA A 38 -6.89 8.37 -10.41
CA ALA A 38 -5.60 8.69 -9.82
C ALA A 38 -5.15 7.61 -8.81
N ASP A 39 -6.07 7.06 -8.00
CA ASP A 39 -5.75 5.95 -7.09
C ASP A 39 -5.31 4.70 -7.85
N ASN A 40 -6.06 4.30 -8.88
CA ASN A 40 -5.70 3.15 -9.73
C ASN A 40 -4.35 3.33 -10.42
N GLU A 41 -4.07 4.52 -10.95
CA GLU A 41 -2.77 4.85 -11.56
C GLU A 41 -1.63 4.75 -10.54
N LYS A 42 -1.83 5.27 -9.32
CA LYS A 42 -0.81 5.19 -8.26
C LYS A 42 -0.57 3.77 -7.77
N ARG A 43 -1.61 2.95 -7.71
CA ARG A 43 -1.48 1.51 -7.41
C ARG A 43 -0.71 0.78 -8.50
N ALA A 44 -1.02 1.02 -9.77
CA ALA A 44 -0.27 0.43 -10.88
C ALA A 44 1.21 0.85 -10.87
N GLU A 45 1.49 2.13 -10.61
CA GLU A 45 2.85 2.65 -10.47
C GLU A 45 3.59 2.00 -9.29
N LEU A 46 2.92 1.82 -8.15
CA LEU A 46 3.48 1.17 -6.97
C LEU A 46 3.85 -0.30 -7.26
N LEU A 47 2.96 -1.03 -7.94
CA LEU A 47 3.22 -2.42 -8.33
C LEU A 47 4.42 -2.51 -9.27
N GLN A 48 4.47 -1.67 -10.31
CA GLN A 48 5.58 -1.63 -11.26
C GLN A 48 6.92 -1.36 -10.58
N LYS A 49 6.95 -0.44 -9.61
CA LYS A 49 8.15 -0.14 -8.81
C LYS A 49 8.58 -1.33 -7.96
N ALA A 50 7.63 -2.01 -7.32
CA ALA A 50 7.90 -3.21 -6.53
C ALA A 50 8.43 -4.36 -7.40
N GLU A 51 7.84 -4.59 -8.58
CA GLU A 51 8.33 -5.58 -9.55
C GLU A 51 9.74 -5.28 -10.04
N LEU A 52 10.05 -4.02 -10.34
CA LEU A 52 11.41 -3.61 -10.72
C LEU A 52 12.40 -3.81 -9.57
N PHE A 53 11.99 -3.48 -8.35
CA PHE A 53 12.82 -3.68 -7.15
C PHE A 53 13.14 -5.16 -6.94
N VAL A 54 12.12 -6.03 -7.03
CA VAL A 54 12.28 -7.48 -6.93
C VAL A 54 13.28 -8.04 -7.96
N ARG A 55 13.27 -7.55 -9.20
CA ARG A 55 14.26 -7.96 -10.22
C ARG A 55 15.71 -7.58 -9.86
N GLY A 56 15.90 -6.63 -8.96
CA GLY A 56 17.20 -6.24 -8.40
C GLY A 56 17.61 -7.02 -7.16
N ILE A 57 16.73 -7.87 -6.60
CA ILE A 57 17.05 -8.76 -5.49
C ILE A 57 17.69 -10.03 -6.07
N LYS A 58 18.80 -10.45 -5.48
CA LYS A 58 19.42 -11.74 -5.81
C LYS A 58 18.71 -12.86 -5.05
N THR A 59 17.90 -13.64 -5.75
CA THR A 59 17.11 -14.75 -5.18
C THR A 59 17.97 -15.79 -4.46
N ASP A 60 19.16 -16.07 -4.97
CA ASP A 60 20.11 -17.02 -4.34
C ASP A 60 20.56 -16.56 -2.95
N GLU A 61 20.68 -15.24 -2.77
CA GLU A 61 21.07 -14.63 -1.50
C GLU A 61 19.91 -14.69 -0.50
N THR A 62 18.68 -14.40 -0.93
CA THR A 62 17.50 -14.49 -0.06
C THR A 62 17.15 -15.92 0.34
N ALA A 63 17.46 -16.91 -0.49
CA ALA A 63 17.25 -18.33 -0.19
C ALA A 63 18.11 -18.83 1.00
N MET A 64 19.14 -18.09 1.40
CA MET A 64 19.97 -18.41 2.56
C MET A 64 19.34 -17.99 3.90
N LEU A 65 18.35 -17.09 3.87
CA LEU A 65 17.61 -16.66 5.06
C LEU A 65 16.63 -17.76 5.48
N LYS A 66 16.56 -18.02 6.78
CA LYS A 66 15.72 -19.09 7.35
C LYS A 66 14.38 -18.58 7.87
N GLY A 67 14.21 -17.25 7.96
CA GLY A 67 13.07 -16.64 8.62
C GLY A 67 13.11 -16.95 10.12
N LYS A 68 14.30 -16.87 10.74
CA LYS A 68 14.49 -17.14 12.17
C LYS A 68 15.33 -16.06 12.85
N PRO A 69 15.23 -15.91 14.19
CA PRO A 69 15.98 -14.87 14.90
C PRO A 69 17.49 -14.89 14.66
N GLU A 70 18.08 -16.05 14.38
CA GLU A 70 19.52 -16.19 14.11
C GLU A 70 19.96 -15.46 12.83
N ASP A 71 19.04 -15.23 11.88
CA ASP A 71 19.35 -14.54 10.63
C ASP A 71 19.84 -13.11 10.89
N ALA A 72 19.39 -12.45 11.97
CA ALA A 72 19.76 -11.08 12.32
C ALA A 72 21.29 -10.90 12.48
N GLY A 73 22.00 -11.95 12.88
CA GLY A 73 23.45 -11.93 13.06
C GLY A 73 24.24 -12.04 11.74
N THR A 74 23.60 -12.46 10.67
CA THR A 74 24.27 -12.86 9.42
C THR A 74 24.61 -11.67 8.51
N ASP A 75 25.70 -11.80 7.75
CA ASP A 75 26.08 -10.77 6.78
C ASP A 75 25.07 -10.62 5.64
N ILE A 76 24.38 -11.71 5.29
CA ILE A 76 23.31 -11.69 4.29
C ILE A 76 22.13 -10.82 4.74
N TYR A 77 21.64 -11.00 5.97
CA TYR A 77 20.55 -10.19 6.52
C TYR A 77 20.93 -8.71 6.53
N LYS A 78 22.11 -8.37 7.06
CA LYS A 78 22.60 -6.99 7.16
C LYS A 78 22.74 -6.33 5.78
N ARG A 79 23.21 -7.08 4.78
CA ARG A 79 23.33 -6.59 3.40
C ARG A 79 21.96 -6.27 2.79
N ILE A 80 21.00 -7.18 2.89
CA ILE A 80 19.64 -6.97 2.36
C ILE A 80 18.97 -5.79 3.08
N LYS A 81 19.05 -5.74 4.42
CA LYS A 81 18.49 -4.64 5.21
C LYS A 81 19.10 -3.28 4.81
N SER A 82 20.41 -3.23 4.59
CA SER A 82 21.08 -2.02 4.09
C SER A 82 20.59 -1.63 2.68
N GLN A 83 20.37 -2.60 1.79
CA GLN A 83 19.78 -2.35 0.48
C GLN A 83 18.36 -1.74 0.61
N PHE A 84 17.55 -2.23 1.54
CA PHE A 84 16.18 -1.72 1.76
C PHE A 84 16.20 -0.28 2.25
N VAL A 85 17.07 0.04 3.21
CA VAL A 85 17.24 1.41 3.72
C VAL A 85 17.67 2.37 2.59
N ASN A 86 18.61 1.93 1.73
CA ASN A 86 19.04 2.74 0.58
C ASN A 86 17.92 2.97 -0.43
N VAL A 87 17.08 1.97 -0.68
CA VAL A 87 15.93 2.10 -1.58
C VAL A 87 14.88 3.03 -0.98
N MET A 88 14.59 2.92 0.32
CA MET A 88 13.68 3.86 0.99
C MET A 88 14.13 5.31 0.87
N ALA A 89 15.44 5.59 0.88
CA ALA A 89 15.96 6.94 0.67
C ALA A 89 15.61 7.51 -0.72
N ALA A 90 15.46 6.65 -1.74
CA ALA A 90 15.01 7.04 -3.08
C ALA A 90 13.47 7.19 -3.20
N TYR A 91 12.71 6.58 -2.28
CA TYR A 91 11.25 6.56 -2.30
C TYR A 91 10.67 7.09 -0.98
N PRO A 92 10.69 8.42 -0.74
CA PRO A 92 10.33 9.01 0.57
C PRO A 92 8.88 8.81 1.00
N ARG A 93 8.00 8.30 0.12
CA ARG A 93 6.60 7.95 0.44
C ARG A 93 6.42 6.48 0.82
N VAL A 94 7.45 5.65 0.65
CA VAL A 94 7.44 4.25 1.08
C VAL A 94 7.82 4.21 2.56
N LYS A 95 6.91 3.73 3.40
CA LYS A 95 7.13 3.65 4.85
C LYS A 95 7.94 2.40 5.24
N PHE A 96 7.68 1.27 4.59
CA PHE A 96 8.34 -0.01 4.87
C PHE A 96 8.62 -0.78 3.58
N ILE A 97 9.71 -1.55 3.58
CA ILE A 97 10.01 -2.62 2.63
C ILE A 97 10.28 -3.88 3.45
N TYR A 98 9.70 -5.00 3.06
CA TYR A 98 9.83 -6.25 3.81
C TYR A 98 9.87 -7.47 2.89
N ILE A 99 10.49 -8.53 3.38
CA ILE A 99 10.39 -9.89 2.84
C ILE A 99 9.59 -10.70 3.86
N MET A 100 8.56 -11.38 3.35
CA MET A 100 7.75 -12.30 4.12
C MET A 100 7.72 -13.65 3.40
N GLY A 101 7.50 -14.71 4.17
CA GLY A 101 7.32 -16.04 3.65
C GLY A 101 6.68 -16.95 4.68
N GLU A 102 6.37 -18.17 4.27
CA GLU A 102 5.84 -19.19 5.16
C GLU A 102 7.00 -19.92 5.87
N ASN A 103 6.87 -20.11 7.18
CA ASN A 103 7.79 -20.95 7.95
C ASN A 103 7.41 -22.45 7.82
N GLN A 104 8.15 -23.32 8.50
CA GLN A 104 7.91 -24.78 8.46
C GLN A 104 6.56 -25.21 9.07
N ASP A 105 5.96 -24.35 9.90
CA ASP A 105 4.71 -24.60 10.60
C ASP A 105 3.49 -24.00 9.86
N GLY A 106 3.69 -23.43 8.68
CA GLY A 106 2.62 -22.81 7.88
C GLY A 106 2.28 -21.37 8.29
N GLU A 107 3.09 -20.74 9.13
CA GLU A 107 2.86 -19.37 9.59
C GLU A 107 3.61 -18.37 8.71
N ILE A 108 2.98 -17.23 8.45
CA ILE A 108 3.63 -16.14 7.72
C ILE A 108 4.55 -15.40 8.69
N VAL A 109 5.83 -15.31 8.33
CA VAL A 109 6.86 -14.65 9.12
C VAL A 109 7.59 -13.59 8.33
N PHE A 110 8.13 -12.59 9.03
CA PHE A 110 9.07 -11.64 8.45
C PHE A 110 10.46 -12.26 8.34
N PHE A 111 11.10 -12.09 7.19
CA PHE A 111 12.49 -12.48 6.95
C PHE A 111 13.41 -11.28 7.10
N VAL A 112 13.02 -10.15 6.51
CA VAL A 112 13.74 -8.88 6.60
C VAL A 112 12.73 -7.74 6.55
N ASP A 113 12.96 -6.70 7.32
CA ASP A 113 12.25 -5.43 7.24
C ASP A 113 13.23 -4.27 7.06
N SER A 114 12.70 -3.11 6.69
CA SER A 114 13.49 -1.90 6.47
C SER A 114 13.54 -0.97 7.69
N ALA A 115 12.77 -1.23 8.74
CA ALA A 115 12.75 -0.38 9.92
C ALA A 115 14.09 -0.44 10.66
N ALA A 116 14.45 0.66 11.33
CA ALA A 116 15.69 0.74 12.09
C ALA A 116 15.71 -0.34 13.18
N GLU A 117 16.84 -1.02 13.33
CA GLU A 117 17.01 -2.06 14.36
C GLU A 117 16.72 -1.50 15.75
N GLY A 118 15.94 -2.24 16.55
CA GLY A 118 15.53 -1.84 17.89
C GLY A 118 14.45 -0.75 17.95
N SER A 119 13.96 -0.25 16.81
CA SER A 119 12.81 0.66 16.80
C SER A 119 11.49 -0.07 17.10
N ALA A 120 10.47 0.66 17.55
CA ALA A 120 9.13 0.11 17.79
C ALA A 120 8.46 -0.42 16.51
N ASP A 121 8.88 0.08 15.36
CA ASP A 121 8.39 -0.33 14.04
C ASP A 121 9.14 -1.57 13.50
N ALA A 122 10.17 -2.07 14.21
CA ALA A 122 11.00 -3.17 13.73
C ALA A 122 10.30 -4.53 13.83
N SER A 123 10.36 -5.27 12.73
CA SER A 123 9.93 -6.66 12.62
C SER A 123 11.15 -7.58 12.49
N PRO A 124 11.70 -8.10 13.61
CA PRO A 124 12.84 -9.01 13.56
C PRO A 124 12.58 -10.27 12.72
N PRO A 125 13.63 -10.91 12.19
CA PRO A 125 13.49 -12.13 11.41
C PRO A 125 12.85 -13.24 12.25
N GLY A 126 11.91 -13.95 11.65
CA GLY A 126 11.10 -14.99 12.29
C GLY A 126 9.93 -14.47 13.12
N GLN A 127 9.69 -13.16 13.16
CA GLN A 127 8.47 -12.66 13.79
C GLN A 127 7.24 -13.11 12.99
N ILE A 128 6.30 -13.76 13.69
CA ILE A 128 5.02 -14.18 13.14
C ILE A 128 4.14 -12.96 12.87
N TYR A 129 3.60 -12.90 11.65
CA TYR A 129 2.59 -11.94 11.24
C TYR A 129 1.19 -12.55 11.32
N SER A 130 0.61 -12.55 12.53
CA SER A 130 -0.71 -13.12 12.81
C SER A 130 -1.85 -12.44 12.04
N GLU A 131 -1.65 -11.18 11.64
CA GLU A 131 -2.60 -10.35 10.89
C GLU A 131 -2.42 -10.51 9.37
N ALA A 132 -1.70 -11.52 8.88
CA ALA A 132 -1.52 -11.70 7.45
C ALA A 132 -2.85 -11.74 6.68
N SER A 133 -3.02 -10.80 5.75
CA SER A 133 -4.23 -10.64 4.96
C SER A 133 -4.49 -11.84 4.05
N THR A 134 -5.74 -12.00 3.60
CA THR A 134 -6.07 -12.99 2.57
C THR A 134 -5.35 -12.70 1.25
N ALA A 135 -5.12 -11.43 0.90
CA ALA A 135 -4.41 -11.07 -0.32
C ALA A 135 -2.94 -11.51 -0.26
N LEU A 136 -2.26 -11.30 0.86
CA LEU A 136 -0.89 -11.80 1.08
C LEU A 136 -0.80 -13.32 0.96
N LYS A 137 -1.71 -14.04 1.63
CA LYS A 137 -1.80 -15.51 1.51
C LYS A 137 -1.99 -15.94 0.06
N ASN A 138 -2.86 -15.27 -0.69
CA ASN A 138 -3.10 -15.57 -2.09
C ASN A 138 -1.86 -15.29 -2.98
N VAL A 139 -1.06 -14.27 -2.69
CA VAL A 139 0.20 -14.01 -3.43
C VAL A 139 1.18 -15.16 -3.23
N LEU A 140 1.33 -15.63 -1.99
CA LEU A 140 2.21 -16.77 -1.67
C LEU A 140 1.78 -18.06 -2.39
N ILE A 141 0.47 -18.27 -2.57
CA ILE A 141 -0.08 -19.45 -3.25
C ILE A 141 -0.04 -19.31 -4.78
N SER A 142 -0.45 -18.17 -5.31
CA SER A 142 -0.66 -17.97 -6.76
C SER A 142 0.60 -17.55 -7.52
N GLY A 143 1.62 -17.04 -6.81
CA GLY A 143 2.80 -16.45 -7.46
C GLY A 143 2.48 -15.23 -8.32
N SER A 144 1.32 -14.58 -8.10
CA SER A 144 0.91 -13.38 -8.85
C SER A 144 0.93 -12.15 -7.94
N GLY A 145 1.61 -11.10 -8.38
CA GLY A 145 1.71 -9.84 -7.65
C GLY A 145 0.38 -9.07 -7.59
N ILE A 146 0.16 -8.33 -6.51
CA ILE A 146 -1.04 -7.52 -6.29
C ILE A 146 -0.72 -6.26 -5.50
N VAL A 147 -1.59 -5.25 -5.59
CA VAL A 147 -1.63 -4.15 -4.63
C VAL A 147 -2.84 -4.32 -3.73
N GLU A 148 -2.59 -4.51 -2.44
CA GLU A 148 -3.65 -4.62 -1.45
C GLU A 148 -3.90 -3.30 -0.70
N GLY A 149 -5.01 -3.28 0.03
CA GLY A 149 -5.32 -2.24 0.99
C GLY A 149 -6.18 -1.09 0.46
N PRO A 150 -6.53 -0.12 1.33
CA PRO A 150 -5.94 0.10 2.65
C PRO A 150 -6.17 -1.08 3.61
N TYR A 151 -5.09 -1.65 4.13
CA TYR A 151 -5.12 -2.73 5.11
C TYR A 151 -4.54 -2.21 6.42
N SER A 152 -5.17 -2.55 7.54
CA SER A 152 -4.73 -2.05 8.86
C SER A 152 -4.19 -3.19 9.71
N ASP A 153 -3.04 -2.96 10.32
CA ASP A 153 -2.37 -3.87 11.24
C ASP A 153 -1.76 -3.10 12.43
N ARG A 154 -0.92 -3.77 13.22
CA ARG A 154 -0.29 -3.18 14.41
C ARG A 154 0.67 -2.01 14.11
N TRP A 155 1.09 -1.81 12.87
CA TRP A 155 1.99 -0.74 12.45
C TRP A 155 1.27 0.43 11.78
N GLY A 156 -0.02 0.28 11.43
CA GLY A 156 -0.84 1.35 10.87
C GLY A 156 -1.75 0.89 9.73
N THR A 157 -2.08 1.80 8.82
CA THR A 157 -2.92 1.52 7.64
C THR A 157 -2.11 1.77 6.37
N PHE A 158 -2.00 0.75 5.52
CA PHE A 158 -1.11 0.77 4.35
C PHE A 158 -1.79 0.30 3.06
N VAL A 159 -1.31 0.85 1.95
CA VAL A 159 -1.47 0.28 0.61
C VAL A 159 -0.14 -0.35 0.25
N SER A 160 -0.14 -1.66 0.03
CA SER A 160 1.09 -2.46 -0.12
C SER A 160 1.10 -3.15 -1.48
N ALA A 161 2.20 -3.02 -2.22
CA ALA A 161 2.47 -3.88 -3.36
C ALA A 161 3.17 -5.15 -2.87
N LEU A 162 2.53 -6.28 -3.10
CA LEU A 162 3.01 -7.60 -2.73
C LEU A 162 3.44 -8.30 -4.02
N VAL A 163 4.74 -8.60 -4.14
CA VAL A 163 5.32 -9.18 -5.35
C VAL A 163 6.11 -10.44 -4.96
N PRO A 164 5.77 -11.60 -5.55
CA PRO A 164 6.49 -12.85 -5.30
C PRO A 164 7.82 -12.88 -6.07
N PHE A 165 8.80 -13.60 -5.53
CA PHE A 165 10.14 -13.75 -6.11
C PHE A 165 10.88 -14.99 -5.61
#